data_AF-A0AAV1MWZ4-F1
#
_entry.id   AF-A0AAV1MWZ4-F1
#
_cell.length_a   1.000
_cell.length_b   1.000
_cell.length_c   1.000
_cell.angle_alpha   90.00
_cell.angle_beta   90.00
_cell.angle_gamma   90.00
#
_symmetry.space_group_name_H-M   'P 1'
#
loop_
_entity.id
_entity.type
_entity.pdbx_description
1 polymer ?
#
loop_
_entity_poly.entity_id
_entity_poly.type
_entity_poly.pdbx_seq_one_letter_code
_entity_poly.pdbx_strand_id
1 'polypeptide(L)'
;MASLRVFVYLLGVVVLCDSSCFFEQLEIKDLNNPPKGCTDRDGKQHDFGSEWTRDCVECSCTKDGLSCCTMLPDADTVDIPEECELVVNKEACSAKVVQKSDNTKECNPL
;
A
#
# COMPACT_ATOMS: atom_id res chain seq x y z
N MET A 1 -19.48 21.31 46.88
CA MET A 1 -19.45 21.60 45.44
C MET A 1 -18.22 20.95 44.85
N ALA A 2 -18.32 19.66 44.51
CA ALA A 2 -17.21 18.91 43.93
C ALA A 2 -17.12 19.29 42.44
N SER A 3 -16.04 19.98 42.08
CA SER A 3 -15.74 20.36 40.71
C SER A 3 -15.48 19.09 39.89
N LEU A 4 -16.47 18.67 39.11
CA LEU A 4 -16.36 17.56 38.17
C LEU A 4 -15.48 18.05 37.00
N ARG A 5 -14.17 17.84 37.09
CA ARG A 5 -13.26 18.08 35.96
C ARG A 5 -13.54 17.03 34.91
N VAL A 6 -14.30 17.42 33.88
CA VAL A 6 -14.56 16.59 32.70
C VAL A 6 -13.23 16.45 31.95
N PHE A 7 -12.51 15.36 32.19
CA PHE A 7 -11.37 14.97 31.37
C PHE A 7 -11.91 14.44 30.05
N VAL A 8 -11.97 15.31 29.04
CA VAL A 8 -12.23 14.92 27.66
C VAL A 8 -10.99 14.18 27.16
N TYR A 9 -11.00 12.85 27.28
CA TYR A 9 -10.04 12.00 26.57
C TYR A 9 -10.38 12.08 25.08
N LEU A 10 -9.67 12.93 24.34
CA LEU A 10 -9.59 12.85 22.88
C LEU A 10 -8.89 11.54 22.55
N LEU A 11 -9.68 10.46 22.42
CA LEU A 11 -9.26 9.26 21.72
C LEU A 11 -9.06 9.69 20.26
N GLY A 12 -7.81 10.05 19.92
CA GLY A 12 -7.41 10.22 18.53
C GLY A 12 -7.65 8.88 17.85
N VAL A 13 -8.70 8.83 17.02
CA VAL A 13 -8.95 7.70 16.15
C VAL A 13 -7.80 7.69 15.16
N VAL A 14 -6.81 6.83 15.39
CA VAL A 14 -5.82 6.49 14.37
C VAL A 14 -6.60 5.71 13.33
N VAL A 15 -7.04 6.40 12.28
CA VAL A 15 -7.58 5.74 11.10
C VAL A 15 -6.36 5.10 10.45
N LEU A 16 -6.10 3.83 10.75
CA LEU A 16 -5.19 3.00 9.98
C LEU A 16 -5.86 2.83 8.62
N CYS A 17 -5.50 3.70 7.68
CA CYS A 17 -5.80 3.46 6.28
C CYS A 17 -4.81 2.38 5.86
N ASP A 18 -5.16 1.10 6.06
CA ASP A 18 -4.45 -0.04 5.48
C ASP A 18 -4.74 -0.09 3.98
N SER A 19 -4.31 0.95 3.28
CA SER A 19 -3.97 0.84 1.87
C SER A 19 -2.54 0.36 1.83
N SER A 20 -2.28 -0.73 1.13
CA SER A 20 -0.94 -1.31 0.92
C SER A 20 -0.07 -0.45 -0.02
N CYS A 21 -0.17 0.86 0.16
CA CYS A 21 0.49 1.95 -0.54
C CYS A 21 1.17 2.85 0.48
N PHE A 22 2.31 3.41 0.12
CA PHE A 22 2.92 4.50 0.86
C PHE A 22 3.27 5.64 -0.09
N PHE A 23 3.26 6.85 0.49
CA PHE A 23 3.71 8.05 -0.20
C PHE A 23 4.75 8.75 0.66
N GLU A 24 5.91 8.99 0.08
CA GLU A 24 7.01 9.74 0.69
C GLU A 24 7.16 11.07 -0.04
N GLN A 25 6.90 12.17 0.66
CA GLN A 25 7.01 13.51 0.09
C GLN A 25 8.45 13.85 -0.28
N LEU A 26 8.62 14.56 -1.39
CA LEU A 26 9.93 15.04 -1.80
C LEU A 26 10.44 16.13 -0.83
N GLU A 27 11.53 15.85 -0.11
CA GLU A 27 12.18 16.84 0.75
C GLU A 27 13.25 17.65 -0.03
N ILE A 28 13.01 18.95 -0.20
CA ILE A 28 14.01 19.88 -0.77
C ILE A 28 14.80 20.52 0.37
N LYS A 29 15.98 19.96 0.66
CA LYS A 29 16.88 20.46 1.73
C LYS A 29 17.79 21.60 1.28
N ASP A 30 18.15 21.63 0.00
CA ASP A 30 19.01 22.65 -0.60
C ASP A 30 18.38 23.16 -1.91
N LEU A 31 18.06 24.45 -1.95
CA LEU A 31 17.48 25.10 -3.13
C LEU A 31 18.49 25.28 -4.27
N ASN A 32 19.80 25.26 -3.98
CA ASN A 32 20.84 25.38 -5.01
C ASN A 32 21.17 24.03 -5.65
N ASN A 33 20.83 22.93 -4.99
CA ASN A 33 21.00 21.58 -5.49
C ASN A 33 19.72 20.75 -5.24
N PRO A 34 18.62 21.08 -5.95
CA PRO A 34 17.37 20.37 -5.77
C PRO A 34 17.52 18.90 -6.18
N PRO A 35 16.74 17.98 -5.56
CA PRO A 35 16.66 16.61 -5.99
C PRO A 35 16.31 16.52 -7.48
N LYS A 36 16.90 15.56 -8.19
CA LYS A 36 16.59 15.27 -9.60
C LYS A 36 15.61 14.11 -9.77
N GLY A 37 15.16 13.54 -8.66
CA GLY A 37 14.37 12.33 -8.61
C GLY A 37 14.11 11.90 -7.17
N CYS A 38 13.62 10.67 -7.02
CA CYS A 38 13.29 10.05 -5.75
C CYS A 38 14.32 8.99 -5.41
N THR A 39 14.59 8.79 -4.13
CA THR A 39 15.43 7.69 -3.64
C THR A 39 14.52 6.62 -3.07
N ASP A 40 14.65 5.39 -3.55
CA ASP A 40 13.89 4.27 -2.99
C ASP A 40 14.53 3.74 -1.69
N ARG A 41 13.87 2.77 -1.06
CA ARG A 41 14.31 2.16 0.21
C ARG A 41 15.64 1.40 0.09
N ASP A 42 16.02 1.01 -1.13
CA ASP A 42 17.30 0.37 -1.42
C ASP A 42 18.43 1.41 -1.64
N GLY A 43 18.10 2.71 -1.55
CA GLY A 43 19.03 3.83 -1.75
C GLY A 43 19.28 4.16 -3.22
N LYS A 44 18.51 3.56 -4.15
CA LYS A 44 18.65 3.81 -5.58
C LYS A 44 17.87 5.07 -5.97
N GLN A 45 18.51 5.93 -6.75
CA GLN A 45 17.86 7.11 -7.31
C GLN A 45 17.12 6.75 -8.60
N HIS A 46 15.89 7.25 -8.72
CA HIS A 46 15.05 7.14 -9.90
C HIS A 46 14.63 8.55 -10.35
N ASP A 47 14.70 8.82 -11.64
CA ASP A 47 14.41 10.14 -12.20
C ASP A 47 12.93 10.53 -12.05
N PHE A 48 12.63 11.83 -12.01
CA PHE A 48 11.23 12.26 -12.04
C PHE A 48 10.51 11.77 -13.30
N GLY A 49 9.28 11.26 -13.11
CA GLY A 49 8.47 10.66 -14.16
C GLY A 49 8.76 9.18 -14.41
N SER A 50 9.70 8.57 -13.68
CA SER A 50 9.94 7.14 -13.78
C SER A 50 8.85 6.33 -13.06
N GLU A 51 8.54 5.18 -13.64
CA GLU A 51 7.71 4.15 -13.04
C GLU A 51 8.47 2.82 -13.07
N TRP A 52 8.35 2.03 -12.00
CA TRP A 52 8.98 0.73 -11.94
C TRP A 52 8.22 -0.23 -11.03
N THR A 53 8.38 -1.52 -11.28
CA THR A 53 7.83 -2.58 -10.44
C THR A 53 8.94 -3.44 -9.87
N ARG A 54 8.89 -3.70 -8.57
CA ARG A 54 9.81 -4.60 -7.87
C ARG A 54 9.05 -5.35 -6.80
N ASP A 55 9.18 -6.67 -6.77
CA ASP A 55 8.52 -7.54 -5.77
C ASP A 55 7.00 -7.29 -5.66
N CYS A 56 6.35 -7.11 -6.81
CA CYS A 56 4.92 -6.77 -6.92
C CYS A 56 4.52 -5.46 -6.23
N VAL A 57 5.48 -4.56 -6.04
CA VAL A 57 5.24 -3.17 -5.65
C VAL A 57 5.50 -2.30 -6.86
N GLU A 58 4.46 -1.64 -7.33
CA GLU A 58 4.52 -0.62 -8.38
C GLU A 58 4.82 0.73 -7.73
N CYS A 59 5.83 1.40 -8.24
CA CYS A 59 6.29 2.69 -7.75
C CYS A 59 6.31 3.72 -8.87
N SER A 60 5.99 4.96 -8.52
CA SER A 60 6.11 6.14 -9.38
C SER A 60 6.84 7.25 -8.63
N CYS A 61 7.80 7.88 -9.30
CA CYS A 61 8.49 9.06 -8.79
C CYS A 61 7.98 10.31 -9.48
N THR A 62 7.35 11.21 -8.74
CA THR A 62 6.90 12.51 -9.26
C THR A 62 7.62 13.65 -8.55
N LYS A 63 7.33 14.89 -8.96
CA LYS A 63 7.84 16.08 -8.27
C LYS A 63 7.25 16.26 -6.87
N ASP A 64 6.14 15.58 -6.58
CA ASP A 64 5.50 15.63 -5.25
C ASP A 64 6.14 14.62 -4.30
N GLY A 65 6.68 13.51 -4.83
CA GLY A 65 7.29 12.46 -4.02
C GLY A 65 7.32 11.09 -4.68
N LEU A 66 7.68 10.09 -3.89
CA LEU A 66 7.66 8.67 -4.24
C LEU A 66 6.33 8.05 -3.78
N SER A 67 5.55 7.54 -4.72
CA SER A 67 4.36 6.73 -4.43
C SER A 67 4.67 5.28 -4.77
N CYS A 68 4.35 4.36 -3.87
CA CYS A 68 4.53 2.92 -4.10
C CYS A 68 3.34 2.14 -3.55
N CYS A 69 2.81 1.20 -4.32
CA CYS A 69 1.66 0.37 -3.98
C CYS A 69 1.94 -1.09 -4.30
N THR A 70 1.56 -2.00 -3.41
CA THR A 70 1.47 -3.42 -3.77
C THR A 70 0.42 -3.60 -4.87
N MET A 71 0.70 -4.52 -5.79
CA MET A 71 -0.24 -5.01 -6.79
C MET A 71 -1.09 -6.18 -6.27
N LEU A 72 -0.66 -6.79 -5.16
CA LEU A 72 -1.34 -7.94 -4.57
C LEU A 72 -2.36 -7.48 -3.53
N PRO A 73 -3.59 -8.02 -3.54
CA PRO A 73 -4.58 -7.70 -2.52
C PRO A 73 -4.11 -8.17 -1.14
N ASP A 74 -4.50 -7.44 -0.11
CA ASP A 74 -4.32 -7.87 1.26
C ASP A 74 -5.41 -8.91 1.62
N ALA A 75 -4.97 -10.08 2.07
CA ALA A 75 -5.86 -11.18 2.44
C ALA A 75 -6.82 -10.80 3.57
N ASP A 76 -6.44 -9.85 4.44
CA ASP A 76 -7.30 -9.40 5.55
C ASP A 76 -8.36 -8.39 5.09
N THR A 77 -8.21 -7.82 3.89
CA THR A 77 -9.16 -6.85 3.31
C THR A 77 -10.10 -7.45 2.27
N VAL A 78 -9.80 -8.63 1.76
CA VAL A 78 -10.64 -9.33 0.78
C VAL A 78 -11.55 -10.30 1.51
N ASP A 79 -12.86 -10.13 1.36
CA ASP A 79 -13.84 -11.10 1.83
C ASP A 79 -13.71 -12.41 1.03
N ILE A 80 -13.19 -13.46 1.66
CA ILE A 80 -13.01 -14.78 1.06
C ILE A 80 -13.97 -15.76 1.75
N PRO A 81 -14.95 -16.34 1.03
CA PRO A 81 -15.84 -17.37 1.57
C PRO A 81 -15.07 -18.59 2.12
N GLU A 82 -15.64 -19.31 3.08
CA GLU A 82 -14.96 -20.47 3.71
C GLU A 82 -14.58 -21.56 2.70
N GLU A 83 -15.37 -21.75 1.65
CA GLU A 83 -15.13 -22.70 0.57
C GLU A 83 -14.05 -22.25 -0.44
N CYS A 84 -13.55 -21.03 -0.28
CA CYS A 84 -12.63 -20.39 -1.21
C CYS A 84 -11.29 -20.03 -0.57
N GLU A 85 -10.28 -19.82 -1.40
CA GLU A 85 -8.95 -19.41 -1.00
C GLU A 85 -8.33 -18.44 -2.00
N LEU A 86 -7.47 -17.54 -1.50
CA LEU A 86 -6.71 -16.62 -2.32
C LEU A 86 -5.42 -17.30 -2.78
N VAL A 87 -5.27 -17.47 -4.09
CA VAL A 87 -4.05 -17.99 -4.72
C VAL A 87 -3.28 -16.83 -5.33
N VAL A 88 -2.06 -16.62 -4.84
CA VAL A 88 -1.15 -15.56 -5.29
C VAL A 88 -0.14 -16.12 -6.30
N ASN A 89 -0.07 -15.50 -7.48
CA ASN A 89 1.01 -15.68 -8.43
C ASN A 89 1.97 -14.48 -8.36
N LYS A 90 3.12 -14.68 -7.71
CA LYS A 90 4.14 -13.64 -7.54
C LYS A 90 4.90 -13.30 -8.82
N GLU A 91 5.02 -14.24 -9.76
CA GLU A 91 5.70 -13.98 -11.04
C GLU A 91 4.86 -13.05 -11.92
N ALA A 92 3.55 -13.26 -11.92
CA ALA A 92 2.59 -12.42 -12.65
C ALA A 92 2.05 -11.25 -11.81
N CYS A 93 2.51 -11.09 -10.57
CA CYS A 93 1.98 -10.13 -9.59
C CYS A 93 0.46 -10.02 -9.57
N SER A 94 -0.19 -11.18 -9.53
CA SER A 94 -1.65 -11.31 -9.54
C SER A 94 -2.12 -12.24 -8.44
N ALA A 95 -3.37 -12.08 -8.03
CA ALA A 95 -4.02 -13.01 -7.12
C ALA A 95 -5.43 -13.33 -7.63
N LYS A 96 -5.89 -14.53 -7.34
CA LYS A 96 -7.23 -15.00 -7.69
C LYS A 96 -7.87 -15.67 -6.49
N VAL A 97 -9.15 -15.43 -6.28
CA VAL A 97 -9.95 -16.20 -5.31
C VAL A 97 -10.54 -17.39 -6.05
N VAL A 98 -10.22 -18.60 -5.61
CA VAL A 98 -10.63 -19.85 -6.26
C VAL A 98 -11.28 -20.79 -5.25
N GLN A 99 -12.00 -21.80 -5.72
CA GLN A 99 -12.60 -22.80 -4.84
C GLN A 99 -11.51 -23.72 -4.27
N LYS A 100 -11.57 -24.01 -2.96
CA LYS A 100 -10.66 -24.97 -2.31
C LYS A 100 -10.80 -26.39 -2.85
N SER A 101 -11.98 -26.75 -3.36
CA SER A 101 -12.25 -28.06 -3.94
C SER A 101 -11.72 -28.22 -5.36
N ASP A 102 -11.52 -27.11 -6.08
CA ASP A 102 -11.09 -27.07 -7.48
C ASP A 102 -10.50 -25.69 -7.82
N ASN A 103 -9.17 -25.55 -7.71
CA ASN A 103 -8.47 -24.29 -7.95
C ASN A 103 -8.54 -23.78 -9.41
N THR A 104 -9.13 -24.54 -10.34
CA THR A 104 -9.36 -24.07 -11.71
C THR A 104 -10.63 -23.22 -11.83
N LYS A 105 -11.51 -23.28 -10.83
CA LYS A 105 -12.75 -22.50 -10.80
C LYS A 105 -12.56 -21.26 -9.94
N GLU A 106 -12.79 -20.10 -10.55
CA GLU A 106 -12.87 -18.85 -9.82
C GLU A 106 -14.05 -18.88 -8.85
N CYS A 107 -13.82 -18.34 -7.66
CA CYS A 107 -14.85 -18.17 -6.66
C CYS A 107 -15.66 -16.94 -7.03
N ASN A 108 -16.92 -17.14 -7.44
CA ASN A 108 -17.81 -16.03 -7.72
C ASN A 108 -18.53 -15.67 -6.42
N PRO A 109 -18.41 -14.44 -5.89
CA PRO A 109 -19.29 -14.01 -4.81
C PRO A 109 -20.70 -13.95 -5.40
N LEU A 110 -21.56 -14.90 -5.03
CA LEU A 110 -22.99 -14.83 -5.29
C LEU A 110 -23.63 -13.74 -4.43
#